data_AF-A0AAV8B508-F1
#
_entry.id   AF-A0AAV8B508-F1
#
_cell.length_a   1.000
_cell.length_b   1.000
_cell.length_c   1.000
_cell.angle_alpha   90.00
_cell.angle_beta   90.00
_cell.angle_gamma   90.00
#
_symmetry.space_group_name_H-M   'P 1'
#
loop_
_entity.id
_entity.type
_entity.pdbx_description
1 polymer ?
#
loop_
_entity_poly.entity_id
_entity_poly.type
_entity_poly.pdbx_seq_one_letter_code
_entity_poly.pdbx_strand_id
1 'polypeptide(L)' 'MATQTVEDSSRSGPRRTPVGDLLKPLNSEYGKVAPGWGTTPLMELQWLYLLYSYVFFWKFTTLLLLDGIPRS' A
#
# COMPACT_ATOMS: atom_id res chain seq x y z
N MET A 1 1.54 10.19 54.65
CA MET A 1 2.20 9.55 53.49
C MET A 1 1.10 8.90 52.65
N ALA A 2 0.63 9.57 51.60
CA ALA A 2 -0.48 9.09 50.77
C ALA A 2 -0.38 9.74 49.38
N THR A 3 0.26 9.06 48.44
CA THR A 3 0.28 9.41 46.99
C THR A 3 0.73 8.20 46.17
N GLN A 4 -0.06 7.13 46.07
CA GLN A 4 0.23 6.02 45.13
C GLN A 4 -1.03 5.32 44.55
N THR A 5 -2.21 5.95 44.53
CA THR A 5 -3.44 5.22 44.14
C THR A 5 -4.29 5.88 43.05
N VAL A 6 -3.84 6.97 42.43
CA VAL A 6 -4.65 7.69 41.40
C VAL A 6 -4.04 7.66 40.00
N GLU A 7 -2.81 7.17 39.82
CA GLU A 7 -2.12 7.24 38.52
C GLU A 7 -2.40 6.05 37.59
N ASP A 8 -2.89 4.92 38.09
CA ASP A 8 -3.01 3.68 37.31
C ASP A 8 -4.34 3.52 36.54
N SER A 9 -5.38 4.30 36.87
CA SER A 9 -6.74 4.10 36.34
C SER A 9 -7.04 4.83 35.02
N SER A 10 -6.09 5.62 34.50
CA SER A 10 -6.29 6.46 33.30
C SER A 10 -5.48 6.02 32.07
N ARG A 11 -4.68 4.94 32.19
CA ARG A 11 -3.91 4.44 31.04
C ARG A 11 -4.79 3.55 30.16
N SER A 12 -5.44 4.16 29.18
CA SER A 12 -6.15 3.39 28.13
C SER A 12 -5.14 2.56 27.33
N GLY A 13 -5.01 1.29 27.68
CA GLY A 13 -4.20 0.34 26.95
C GLY A 13 -4.84 -0.03 25.60
N PRO A 14 -4.06 -0.61 24.66
CA PRO A 14 -4.62 -1.06 23.39
C PRO A 14 -5.74 -2.07 23.60
N ARG A 15 -6.91 -1.82 23.01
CA ARG A 15 -8.06 -2.73 23.08
C ARG A 15 -7.72 -4.03 22.35
N ARG A 16 -7.80 -5.15 23.07
CA ARG A 16 -7.66 -6.50 22.48
C ARG A 16 -8.97 -6.90 21.82
N THR A 17 -8.88 -7.46 20.62
CA THR A 17 -10.02 -8.01 19.89
C THR A 17 -9.60 -9.34 19.28
N PRO A 18 -10.51 -10.33 19.15
CA PRO A 18 -10.18 -11.63 18.56
C PRO A 18 -9.60 -11.50 17.14
N VAL A 19 -10.18 -10.62 16.33
CA VAL A 19 -9.67 -10.31 14.98
C VAL A 19 -8.31 -9.60 15.06
N GLY A 20 -8.13 -8.67 16.01
CA GLY A 20 -6.88 -7.96 16.21
C GLY A 20 -5.74 -8.89 16.61
N ASP A 21 -5.99 -9.87 17.47
CA ASP A 21 -4.97 -10.85 17.86
C ASP A 21 -4.61 -11.81 16.71
N LEU A 22 -5.57 -12.16 15.84
CA LEU A 22 -5.31 -12.93 14.60
C LEU A 22 -4.50 -12.14 13.56
N LEU A 23 -4.80 -10.84 13.37
CA LEU A 23 -4.13 -9.99 12.38
C LEU A 23 -2.83 -9.37 12.90
N LYS A 24 -2.55 -9.48 14.21
CA LYS A 24 -1.37 -8.90 14.84
C LYS A 24 -0.04 -9.28 14.16
N PRO A 25 0.19 -10.54 13.73
CA PRO A 25 1.42 -10.92 13.02
C PRO A 25 1.56 -10.27 11.63
N LEU A 26 0.47 -9.86 10.99
CA LEU A 26 0.52 -9.19 9.67
C LEU A 26 0.96 -7.73 9.79
N ASN A 27 0.83 -7.13 10.98
CA ASN A 27 1.21 -5.75 11.26
C ASN A 27 2.46 -5.65 12.17
N SER A 28 3.16 -6.76 12.42
CA SER A 28 4.31 -6.77 13.35
C SER A 28 5.64 -6.47 12.69
N GLU A 29 5.75 -6.58 11.35
CA GLU A 29 7.02 -6.35 10.62
C GLU A 29 7.27 -4.88 10.26
N TYR A 30 6.60 -3.94 10.94
CA TYR A 30 6.82 -2.52 10.71
C TYR A 30 8.29 -2.13 10.95
N GLY A 31 8.89 -1.44 9.97
CA GLY A 31 10.30 -1.03 10.02
C GLY A 31 11.30 -2.09 9.58
N LYS A 32 10.86 -3.33 9.28
CA LYS A 32 11.72 -4.35 8.68
C LYS A 32 11.92 -4.03 7.20
N VAL A 33 13.16 -3.77 6.81
CA VAL A 33 13.54 -3.50 5.42
C VAL A 33 14.73 -4.37 5.02
N ALA A 34 14.83 -4.70 3.74
CA ALA A 34 16.00 -5.38 3.21
C ALA A 34 17.21 -4.41 3.21
N PRO A 35 18.40 -4.85 3.62
CA PRO A 35 19.59 -4.01 3.61
C PRO A 35 20.06 -3.73 2.17
N GLY A 36 20.69 -2.57 1.96
CA GLY A 36 21.21 -2.15 0.67
C GLY A 36 20.10 -1.79 -0.34
N TRP A 37 20.28 -2.17 -1.60
CA TRP A 37 19.34 -1.85 -2.69
C TRP A 37 18.15 -2.81 -2.79
N GLY A 38 18.17 -3.93 -2.06
CA GLY A 38 17.08 -4.91 -2.05
C GLY A 38 16.66 -5.33 -3.46
N THR A 39 15.36 -5.27 -3.74
CA THR A 39 14.77 -5.58 -5.05
C THR A 39 14.60 -4.36 -5.94
N THR A 40 15.20 -3.21 -5.62
CA THR A 40 15.05 -1.96 -6.40
C THR A 40 15.43 -2.13 -7.88
N PRO A 41 16.57 -2.77 -8.24
CA PRO A 41 16.90 -2.98 -9.65
C PRO A 41 15.91 -3.91 -10.36
N LEU A 42 15.33 -4.88 -9.63
CA LEU A 42 14.31 -5.78 -10.18
C LEU A 42 12.98 -5.03 -10.38
N MET A 43 12.65 -4.11 -9.48
CA MET A 43 11.48 -3.23 -9.61
C MET A 43 11.61 -2.33 -10.84
N GLU A 44 12.81 -1.94 -11.26
CA GLU A 44 12.99 -1.22 -12.53
C GLU A 44 12.55 -2.06 -13.74
N LEU A 45 12.60 -3.41 -13.71
CA LEU A 45 12.02 -4.22 -14.79
C LEU A 45 10.50 -4.01 -14.96
N GLN A 46 9.82 -3.41 -13.97
CA GLN A 46 8.43 -2.96 -14.06
C GLN A 46 8.23 -1.88 -15.14
N TRP A 47 9.27 -1.26 -15.70
CA TRP A 47 9.16 -0.37 -16.88
C TRP A 47 8.46 -1.04 -18.07
N LEU A 48 8.54 -2.37 -18.19
CA LEU A 48 7.77 -3.11 -19.19
C LEU A 48 6.26 -2.95 -19.01
N TYR A 49 5.77 -2.87 -17.76
CA TYR A 49 4.36 -2.59 -17.47
C TYR A 49 3.95 -1.18 -17.89
N LEU A 50 4.84 -0.19 -17.72
CA LEU A 50 4.62 1.18 -18.18
C LEU A 50 4.57 1.25 -19.72
N LEU A 51 5.49 0.58 -20.42
CA LEU A 51 5.48 0.47 -21.88
C LEU A 51 4.21 -0.21 -22.39
N TYR A 52 3.81 -1.33 -21.78
CA TYR A 52 2.56 -2.04 -22.10
C TYR A 52 1.35 -1.12 -21.93
N SER A 53 1.26 -0.40 -20.80
CA SER A 53 0.16 0.51 -20.50
C SER A 53 0.11 1.68 -21.48
N TYR A 54 1.25 2.21 -21.90
CA TYR A 54 1.34 3.26 -22.93
C TYR A 54 0.82 2.78 -24.28
N VAL A 55 1.24 1.61 -24.75
CA VAL A 55 0.76 1.02 -26.02
C VAL A 55 -0.73 0.73 -25.96
N PHE A 56 -1.21 0.20 -24.82
CA PHE A 56 -2.63 -0.01 -24.56
C PHE A 56 -3.40 1.31 -24.65
N PHE A 57 -3.01 2.33 -23.90
CA PHE A 57 -3.65 3.65 -23.92
C PHE A 57 -3.69 4.25 -25.34
N TRP A 58 -2.56 4.21 -26.06
CA TRP A 58 -2.47 4.68 -27.45
C TRP A 58 -3.47 3.96 -28.37
N LYS A 59 -3.55 2.63 -28.25
CA LYS A 59 -4.53 1.83 -29.00
C LYS A 59 -5.96 2.24 -28.65
N PHE A 60 -6.29 2.41 -27.37
CA PHE A 60 -7.63 2.82 -26.97
C PHE A 60 -8.01 4.21 -27.48
N THR A 61 -7.10 5.18 -27.42
CA THR A 61 -7.35 6.53 -27.98
C THR A 61 -7.47 6.49 -29.50
N THR A 62 -6.63 5.71 -30.18
CA THR A 62 -6.70 5.54 -31.64
C THR A 62 -8.02 4.85 -32.03
N LEU A 63 -8.40 3.77 -31.36
CA LEU A 63 -9.69 3.08 -31.59
C LEU A 63 -10.87 4.02 -31.37
N LEU A 64 -10.88 4.79 -30.28
CA LEU A 64 -11.92 5.77 -30.00
C LEU A 64 -12.00 6.89 -31.06
N LEU A 65 -10.85 7.32 -31.57
CA LEU A 65 -10.76 8.38 -32.57
C LEU A 65 -11.11 7.90 -33.99
N LEU A 66 -10.87 6.62 -34.30
CA LEU A 66 -11.12 6.02 -35.62
C LEU A 66 -12.54 5.43 -35.75
N ASP A 67 -13.13 4.92 -34.65
CA ASP A 67 -14.45 4.28 -34.67
C ASP A 67 -15.60 5.17 -34.12
N GLY A 68 -15.32 6.36 -33.57
CA GLY A 68 -16.26 7.04 -32.67
C GLY A 68 -16.85 8.42 -33.06
N ILE A 69 -16.38 9.12 -34.09
CA ILE A 69 -16.94 10.47 -34.41
C ILE A 69 -17.11 10.65 -35.92
N PRO A 70 -18.34 10.70 -36.47
CA PRO A 70 -18.55 11.15 -37.84
C PRO A 70 -18.17 12.64 -37.90
N ARG A 71 -17.19 12.97 -38.77
CA ARG A 71 -16.87 14.36 -39.06
C ARG A 71 -18.04 14.96 -39.84
N SER A 72 -18.75 15.91 -39.23
CA SER A 72 -19.58 16.88 -39.95
C SER A 72 -18.70 17.84 -40.73
#